data_AF-A0A7S3D2P1-F1
#
_entry.id   AF-A0A7S3D2P1-F1
#
_cell.length_a   1.000
_cell.length_b   1.000
_cell.length_c   1.000
_cell.angle_alpha   90.00
_cell.angle_beta   90.00
_cell.angle_gamma   90.00
#
_symmetry.space_group_name_H-M   'P 1'
#
loop_
_entity.id
_entity.type
_entity.pdbx_description
1 polymer ?
#
loop_
_entity_poly.entity_id
_entity_poly.type
_entity_poly.pdbx_seq_one_letter_code
_entity_poly.pdbx_strand_id
1 'polypeptide(L)'
;EADLTHCRVGMLASACFLVQEKFHPLFSGDGGPAIDQIPKLPVFMWFAMTLGIGIAEGYRVSLGWSSPSEPNHVFQKLKPGYIPGDLGFDPLGLKPEDPAEFRAMQTKELQNGRLAMIAAAGFLAQEAVSDTTWGTYWGAADF
;
A
#
# COMPACT_ATOMS: atom_id res chain seq x y z
N GLU A 1 2.67 -8.49 -10.84
CA GLU A 1 2.23 -8.76 -9.46
C GLU A 1 3.07 -8.02 -8.44
N ALA A 2 4.35 -8.38 -8.23
CA ALA A 2 5.20 -7.71 -7.25
C ALA A 2 5.21 -6.17 -7.39
N ASP A 3 5.49 -5.64 -8.60
CA ASP A 3 5.48 -4.19 -8.85
C ASP A 3 4.14 -3.54 -8.48
N LEU A 4 3.01 -4.15 -8.88
CA LEU A 4 1.68 -3.62 -8.58
C LEU A 4 1.36 -3.65 -7.08
N THR A 5 1.75 -4.71 -6.37
CA THR A 5 1.53 -4.82 -4.92
C THR A 5 2.35 -3.76 -4.17
N HIS A 6 3.60 -3.51 -4.55
CA HIS A 6 4.43 -2.47 -3.97
C HIS A 6 3.91 -1.07 -4.34
N CYS A 7 3.42 -0.87 -5.57
CA CYS A 7 2.75 0.34 -6.01
C CYS A 7 1.54 0.67 -5.11
N ARG A 8 0.66 -0.30 -4.83
CA ARG A 8 -0.51 -0.11 -3.96
C ARG A 8 -0.11 0.23 -2.53
N VAL A 9 0.90 -0.46 -1.98
CA VAL A 9 1.44 -0.15 -0.65
C VAL A 9 2.07 1.24 -0.63
N GLY A 10 2.81 1.63 -1.67
CA GLY A 10 3.42 2.96 -1.79
C GLY A 10 2.39 4.08 -1.89
N MET A 11 1.30 3.88 -2.64
CA MET A 11 0.18 4.83 -2.69
C MET A 11 -0.44 5.03 -1.30
N LEU A 12 -0.74 3.93 -0.59
CA LEU A 12 -1.28 4.01 0.77
C LEU A 12 -0.29 4.72 1.71
N ALA A 13 0.99 4.32 1.69
CA ALA A 13 2.03 4.89 2.56
C ALA A 13 2.18 6.41 2.33
N SER A 14 2.32 6.84 1.08
CA SER A 14 2.48 8.27 0.75
C SER A 14 1.28 9.12 1.19
N ALA A 15 0.05 8.61 1.02
CA ALA A 15 -1.15 9.28 1.52
C ALA A 15 -1.22 9.28 3.05
N CYS A 16 -0.86 8.17 3.70
CA CYS A 16 -0.83 8.07 5.16
C CYS A 16 0.15 9.05 5.78
N PHE A 17 1.36 9.24 5.21
CA PHE A 17 2.31 10.25 5.68
C PHE A 17 1.68 11.66 5.72
N LEU A 18 1.07 12.08 4.61
CA LEU A 18 0.43 13.40 4.52
C LEU A 18 -0.78 13.56 5.45
N VAL A 19 -1.55 12.49 5.66
CA VAL A 19 -2.73 12.51 6.55
C VAL A 19 -2.31 12.47 8.01
N GLN A 20 -1.32 11.67 8.36
CA GLN A 20 -0.87 11.49 9.75
C GLN A 20 -0.23 12.75 10.30
N GLU A 21 0.55 13.49 9.52
CA GLU A 21 1.11 14.78 9.93
C GLU A 21 0.01 15.78 10.33
N LYS A 22 -1.10 15.81 9.58
CA LYS A 22 -2.17 16.80 9.76
C LYS A 22 -3.31 16.37 10.69
N PHE A 23 -3.61 15.07 10.75
CA PHE A 23 -4.82 14.55 11.39
C PHE A 23 -4.56 13.26 12.15
N HIS A 24 -4.74 13.33 13.48
CA HIS A 24 -4.49 12.24 14.42
C HIS A 24 -5.79 11.85 15.16
N PRO A 25 -6.70 11.09 14.54
CA PRO A 25 -8.01 10.80 15.14
C PRO A 25 -8.01 9.67 16.17
N LEU A 26 -7.00 8.79 16.13
CA LEU A 26 -7.01 7.51 16.87
C LEU A 26 -6.05 7.48 18.06
N PHE A 27 -5.05 8.37 18.09
CA PHE A 27 -4.06 8.47 19.15
C PHE A 27 -3.81 9.95 19.43
N SER A 28 -3.68 10.32 20.71
CA SER A 28 -3.25 11.66 21.11
C SER A 28 -1.84 11.88 20.58
N GLY A 29 -1.75 12.42 19.37
CA GLY A 29 -0.51 12.72 18.67
C GLY A 29 0.24 13.79 19.45
N ASP A 30 1.30 13.37 20.14
CA ASP A 30 2.38 14.29 20.45
C ASP A 30 2.96 14.70 19.10
N GLY A 31 2.70 15.95 18.69
CA GLY A 31 3.14 16.51 17.42
C GLY A 31 4.63 16.26 17.21
N GLY A 32 4.95 15.52 16.15
CA GLY A 32 6.28 15.05 15.84
C GLY A 32 6.29 14.14 14.60
N PRO A 33 7.48 13.78 14.10
CA PRO A 33 7.64 13.00 12.86
C PRO A 33 6.81 11.70 12.87
N ALA A 34 6.22 11.35 11.72
CA ALA A 34 5.37 10.17 11.60
C ALA A 34 6.14 8.87 11.90
N ILE A 35 7.45 8.84 11.65
CA ILE A 35 8.33 7.70 11.96
C ILE A 35 8.34 7.31 13.44
N ASP A 36 8.23 8.28 14.36
CA ASP A 36 8.26 8.05 15.80
C ASP A 36 6.93 7.56 16.37
N GLN A 37 5.87 7.61 15.57
CA GLN A 37 4.53 7.21 15.99
C GLN A 37 4.33 5.69 15.87
N ILE A 38 4.99 5.05 14.90
CA ILE A 38 4.86 3.62 14.62
C ILE A 38 5.25 2.74 15.84
N PRO A 39 6.39 2.96 16.52
CA PRO A 39 6.77 2.16 17.68
C PRO A 39 5.89 2.39 18.92
N LYS A 40 5.21 3.55 19.00
CA LYS A 40 4.35 3.92 20.13
C LYS A 40 2.99 3.22 20.09
N LEU A 41 2.67 2.50 19.00
CA LEU A 41 1.40 1.80 18.86
C LEU A 41 1.26 0.66 19.89
N PRO A 42 0.06 0.48 20.48
CA PRO A 42 -0.18 -0.61 21.42
C PRO A 42 -0.02 -1.96 20.72
N VAL A 43 0.63 -2.91 21.39
CA VAL A 43 1.02 -4.21 20.83
C VAL A 43 -0.16 -4.98 20.20
N PHE A 44 -1.37 -4.87 20.75
CA PHE A 44 -2.54 -5.54 20.17
C PHE A 44 -2.84 -5.07 18.73
N MET A 45 -2.55 -3.81 18.40
CA MET A 45 -2.82 -3.26 17.07
C MET A 45 -1.87 -3.84 16.03
N TRP A 46 -0.61 -4.08 16.40
CA TRP A 46 0.32 -4.82 15.55
C TRP A 46 -0.22 -6.22 15.22
N PHE A 47 -0.72 -6.95 16.22
CA PHE A 47 -1.35 -8.26 15.98
C PHE A 47 -2.58 -8.17 15.08
N ALA A 48 -3.47 -7.20 15.32
CA ALA A 48 -4.67 -7.00 14.52
C ALA A 48 -4.33 -6.64 13.06
N MET A 49 -3.35 -5.77 12.84
CA MET A 49 -2.88 -5.38 11.51
C MET A 49 -2.23 -6.56 10.79
N THR A 50 -1.30 -7.26 11.42
CA THR A 50 -0.64 -8.43 10.82
C THR A 50 -1.65 -9.52 10.49
N LEU A 51 -2.64 -9.75 11.36
CA LEU A 51 -3.71 -10.70 11.09
C LEU A 51 -4.58 -10.26 9.91
N GLY A 52 -5.01 -9.00 9.87
CA GLY A 52 -5.82 -8.45 8.77
C GLY A 52 -5.10 -8.52 7.42
N ILE A 53 -3.82 -8.11 7.39
CA ILE A 53 -2.95 -8.24 6.22
C ILE A 53 -2.80 -9.72 5.83
N GLY A 54 -2.58 -10.61 6.80
CA GLY A 54 -2.46 -12.05 6.56
C GLY A 54 -3.70 -12.67 5.93
N ILE A 55 -4.90 -12.26 6.38
CA ILE A 55 -6.18 -12.72 5.78
C ILE A 55 -6.33 -12.18 4.35
N ALA A 56 -6.06 -10.90 4.13
CA ALA A 56 -6.17 -10.27 2.81
C ALA A 56 -5.18 -10.88 1.79
N GLU A 57 -3.93 -11.09 2.22
CA GLU A 57 -2.90 -11.75 1.44
C GLU A 57 -3.23 -13.23 1.20
N GLY A 58 -3.81 -13.91 2.20
CA GLY A 58 -4.31 -15.29 2.06
C GLY A 58 -5.42 -15.40 1.01
N TYR A 59 -6.37 -14.47 1.00
CA TYR A 59 -7.41 -14.39 -0.02
C TYR A 59 -6.80 -14.18 -1.42
N ARG A 60 -5.86 -13.24 -1.55
CA ARG A 60 -5.12 -13.01 -2.80
C ARG A 60 -4.39 -14.26 -3.28
N VAL A 61 -3.70 -14.97 -2.37
CA VAL A 61 -2.98 -16.20 -2.70
C VAL A 61 -3.93 -17.26 -3.24
N SER A 62 -5.10 -17.40 -2.61
CA SER A 62 -6.11 -18.37 -3.03
C SER A 62 -6.67 -18.09 -4.43
N LEU A 63 -6.73 -16.83 -4.85
CA LEU A 63 -7.22 -16.43 -6.17
C LEU A 63 -6.14 -16.54 -7.25
N GLY A 64 -4.94 -15.99 -6.99
CA GLY A 64 -3.92 -15.80 -8.02
C GLY A 64 -2.98 -16.98 -8.26
N TRP A 65 -2.72 -17.81 -7.24
CA TRP A 65 -1.65 -18.82 -7.30
C TRP A 65 -2.20 -20.24 -7.41
N SER A 66 -1.53 -21.10 -8.18
CA SER A 66 -1.89 -22.52 -8.29
C SER A 66 -1.56 -23.28 -6.99
N SER A 67 -2.41 -24.22 -6.58
CA SER A 67 -2.17 -25.02 -5.38
C SER A 67 -0.93 -25.92 -5.52
N PRO A 68 -0.15 -26.13 -4.45
CA PRO A 68 1.06 -26.96 -4.50
C PRO A 68 0.84 -28.44 -4.90
N SER A 69 -0.41 -28.92 -4.94
CA SER A 69 -0.77 -30.30 -5.24
C SER A 69 -0.94 -30.61 -6.75
N GLU A 70 -0.74 -29.64 -7.64
CA GLU A 70 -0.84 -29.89 -9.09
C GLU A 70 0.44 -30.56 -9.65
N PRO A 71 0.30 -31.54 -10.57
CA PRO A 71 1.43 -32.36 -11.04
C PRO A 71 2.52 -31.60 -11.82
N ASN A 72 2.28 -30.34 -12.21
CA ASN A 72 3.25 -29.42 -12.83
C ASN A 72 3.36 -28.10 -12.04
N HIS A 73 3.40 -28.20 -10.71
CA HIS A 73 3.68 -27.06 -9.83
C HIS A 73 5.07 -26.51 -10.15
N VAL A 74 5.18 -25.19 -10.24
CA VAL A 74 6.45 -24.47 -10.13
C VAL A 74 6.23 -23.45 -9.03
N PHE A 75 7.16 -23.32 -8.09
CA PHE A 75 7.15 -22.20 -7.14
C PHE A 75 7.07 -20.93 -7.99
N GLN A 76 5.97 -20.19 -7.86
CA GLN A 76 5.64 -18.99 -8.64
C GLN A 76 4.75 -19.15 -9.90
N LYS A 77 3.94 -20.21 -10.02
CA LYS A 77 2.95 -20.30 -11.12
C LYS A 77 1.62 -19.60 -10.80
N LEU A 78 1.23 -18.62 -11.63
CA LEU A 78 -0.09 -18.00 -11.60
C LEU A 78 -1.13 -18.91 -12.26
N LYS A 79 -2.39 -18.87 -11.81
CA LYS A 79 -3.47 -19.64 -12.44
C LYS A 79 -3.70 -19.20 -13.89
N PRO A 80 -3.98 -20.13 -14.82
CA PRO A 80 -4.31 -19.77 -16.20
C PRO A 80 -5.58 -18.91 -16.23
N GLY A 81 -5.48 -17.72 -16.85
CA GLY A 81 -6.59 -16.76 -16.94
C GLY A 81 -6.65 -15.71 -15.83
N TYR A 82 -5.78 -15.79 -14.81
CA TYR A 82 -5.67 -14.73 -13.80
C TYR A 82 -4.93 -13.52 -14.37
N ILE A 83 -5.58 -12.35 -14.31
CA ILE A 83 -4.97 -11.08 -14.71
C ILE A 83 -4.31 -10.45 -13.48
N PRO A 84 -3.02 -10.09 -13.54
CA PRO A 84 -2.34 -9.49 -12.42
C PRO A 84 -3.05 -8.25 -11.87
N GLY A 85 -3.31 -8.23 -10.56
CA GLY A 85 -4.00 -7.13 -9.88
C GLY A 85 -5.52 -7.21 -9.82
N ASP A 86 -6.14 -8.19 -10.47
CA ASP A 86 -7.59 -8.41 -10.47
C ASP A 86 -8.01 -9.33 -9.32
N LEU A 87 -8.41 -8.72 -8.20
CA LEU A 87 -8.83 -9.44 -6.98
C LEU A 87 -10.34 -9.64 -6.88
N GLY A 88 -11.10 -9.23 -7.91
CA GLY A 88 -12.57 -9.18 -7.85
C GLY A 88 -13.13 -8.15 -6.87
N PHE A 89 -12.29 -7.24 -6.37
CA PHE A 89 -12.68 -6.17 -5.45
C PHE A 89 -13.01 -4.90 -6.24
N ASP A 90 -14.28 -4.76 -6.64
CA ASP A 90 -14.82 -3.56 -7.27
C ASP A 90 -16.21 -3.22 -6.69
N PRO A 91 -16.26 -2.62 -5.49
CA PRO A 91 -17.53 -2.29 -4.84
C PRO A 91 -18.31 -1.18 -5.54
N LEU A 92 -17.67 -0.42 -6.43
CA LEU A 92 -18.28 0.71 -7.14
C LEU A 92 -18.62 0.39 -8.61
N GLY A 93 -18.30 -0.81 -9.09
CA GLY A 93 -18.59 -1.25 -10.46
C GLY A 93 -17.92 -0.40 -11.54
N LEU A 94 -16.77 0.20 -11.23
CA LEU A 94 -16.07 1.11 -12.13
C LEU A 94 -15.16 0.40 -13.13
N LYS A 95 -15.06 -0.94 -13.07
CA LYS A 95 -14.25 -1.75 -13.99
C LYS A 95 -14.86 -1.73 -15.41
N PRO A 96 -14.15 -1.20 -16.43
CA PRO A 96 -14.54 -1.29 -17.82
C PRO A 96 -14.59 -2.74 -18.28
N GLU A 97 -15.58 -3.05 -19.13
CA GLU A 97 -15.74 -4.37 -19.74
C GLU A 97 -14.75 -4.59 -20.90
N ASP A 98 -14.23 -3.52 -21.51
CA ASP A 98 -13.23 -3.59 -22.59
C ASP A 98 -11.83 -3.90 -22.05
N PRO A 99 -11.19 -5.01 -22.48
CA PRO A 99 -9.81 -5.34 -22.12
C PRO A 99 -8.77 -4.26 -22.44
N ALA A 100 -9.00 -3.42 -23.46
CA ALA A 100 -8.08 -2.35 -23.82
C ALA A 100 -8.14 -1.18 -22.81
N GLU A 101 -9.35 -0.76 -22.43
CA GLU A 101 -9.56 0.26 -21.41
C GLU A 101 -9.08 -0.20 -20.04
N PHE A 102 -9.29 -1.47 -19.69
CA PHE A 102 -8.80 -2.06 -18.45
C PHE A 102 -7.26 -1.97 -18.36
N ARG A 103 -6.54 -2.31 -19.44
CA ARG A 103 -5.07 -2.16 -19.48
C ARG A 103 -4.62 -0.71 -19.39
N ALA A 104 -5.37 0.23 -19.98
CA ALA A 104 -5.07 1.65 -19.86
C ALA A 104 -5.18 2.13 -18.41
N MET A 105 -6.21 1.70 -17.67
CA MET A 105 -6.34 2.02 -16.25
C MET A 105 -5.25 1.37 -15.39
N GLN A 106 -4.89 0.10 -15.65
CA GLN A 106 -3.77 -0.54 -14.97
C GLN A 106 -2.46 0.22 -15.18
N THR A 107 -2.25 0.75 -16.39
CA THR A 107 -1.05 1.56 -16.69
C THR A 107 -1.06 2.86 -15.89
N LYS A 108 -2.22 3.52 -15.77
CA LYS A 108 -2.38 4.72 -14.93
C LYS A 108 -2.14 4.41 -13.45
N GLU A 109 -2.66 3.29 -12.94
CA GLU A 109 -2.41 2.83 -11.58
C GLU A 109 -0.91 2.61 -11.35
N LEU A 110 -0.23 1.95 -12.27
CA LEU A 110 1.20 1.66 -12.17
C LEU A 110 2.06 2.93 -12.20
N GLN A 111 1.72 3.91 -13.04
CA GLN A 111 2.43 5.19 -13.12
C GLN A 111 2.30 5.98 -11.82
N ASN A 112 1.08 6.09 -11.27
CA ASN A 112 0.87 6.74 -9.97
C ASN A 112 1.52 5.97 -8.83
N GLY A 113 1.46 4.64 -8.87
CA GLY A 113 2.07 3.77 -7.88
C GLY A 113 3.58 3.89 -7.81
N ARG A 114 4.26 3.97 -8.96
CA ARG A 114 5.72 4.19 -9.01
C ARG A 114 6.12 5.55 -8.47
N LEU A 115 5.35 6.59 -8.81
CA LEU A 115 5.56 7.93 -8.24
C LEU A 115 5.37 7.91 -6.72
N ALA A 116 4.31 7.25 -6.23
CA ALA A 116 4.01 7.17 -4.81
C ALA A 116 5.07 6.36 -4.02
N MET A 117 5.64 5.29 -4.60
CA MET A 117 6.75 4.56 -3.97
C MET A 117 7.97 5.45 -3.76
N ILE A 118 8.31 6.30 -4.75
CA ILE A 118 9.42 7.25 -4.64
C ILE A 118 9.08 8.34 -3.61
N ALA A 119 7.84 8.84 -3.61
CA ALA A 119 7.39 9.85 -2.65
C ALA A 119 7.46 9.34 -1.21
N ALA A 120 6.95 8.14 -0.94
CA ALA A 120 7.00 7.51 0.39
C ALA A 120 8.44 7.30 0.86
N ALA A 121 9.34 6.85 -0.01
CA ALA A 121 10.76 6.73 0.31
C ALA A 121 11.40 8.10 0.60
N GLY A 122 11.01 9.14 -0.13
CA GLY A 122 11.46 10.51 0.08
C GLY A 122 11.02 11.09 1.42
N PHE A 123 9.75 10.90 1.80
CA PHE A 123 9.23 11.34 3.10
C PHE A 123 9.97 10.64 4.25
N LEU A 124 10.12 9.32 4.17
CA LEU A 124 10.90 8.55 5.15
C LEU A 124 12.34 9.03 5.28
N ALA A 125 13.03 9.26 4.16
CA ALA A 125 14.43 9.70 4.17
C ALA A 125 14.58 11.13 4.73
N GLN A 126 13.62 12.02 4.42
CA GLN A 126 13.65 13.40 4.89
C GLN A 126 13.39 13.48 6.39
N GLU A 127 12.37 12.79 6.90
CA GLU A 127 12.08 12.71 8.34
C GLU A 127 13.27 12.11 9.10
N ALA A 128 13.86 11.02 8.60
CA ALA A 128 14.98 10.34 9.27
C ALA A 128 16.28 11.17 9.36
N VAL A 129 16.44 12.19 8.50
CA VAL A 129 17.62 13.07 8.50
C VAL A 129 17.34 14.38 9.24
N SER A 130 16.12 14.90 9.13
CA SER A 130 15.77 16.23 9.63
C SER A 130 15.13 16.18 11.02
N ASP A 131 14.62 15.02 11.45
CA ASP A 131 13.81 14.83 12.67
C ASP A 131 12.64 15.82 12.81
N THR A 132 12.17 16.35 11.68
CA THR A 132 11.05 17.30 11.57
C THR A 132 10.03 16.77 10.58
N THR A 133 8.74 17.11 10.77
CA THR A 133 7.69 16.80 9.80
C THR A 133 8.02 17.41 8.43
N TRP A 134 7.52 16.79 7.37
CA TRP A 134 7.79 17.22 6.01
C TRP A 134 7.36 18.68 5.79
N GLY A 135 6.20 19.08 6.29
CA GLY A 135 5.72 20.46 6.12
C GLY A 135 6.45 21.49 6.97
N THR A 136 6.83 21.20 8.22
CA THR A 136 7.65 22.12 9.02
C THR A 136 9.00 22.41 8.36
N TYR A 137 9.64 21.40 7.74
CA TYR A 137 10.90 21.58 7.02
C TYR A 137 10.78 22.59 5.86
N TRP A 138 9.66 22.56 5.13
CA TRP A 138 9.41 23.46 4.01
C TRP A 138 8.70 24.77 4.41
N GLY A 139 8.62 25.07 5.72
CA GLY A 139 8.07 26.32 6.24
C GLY A 139 6.55 26.38 6.35
N ALA A 140 5.86 25.24 6.22
CA ALA A 140 4.45 25.11 6.57
C ALA A 140 4.35 24.77 8.06
N ALA A 141 4.21 25.80 8.90
CA ALA A 141 4.19 25.67 10.37
C ALA A 141 3.04 24.82 10.93
N ASP A 142 2.03 24.53 10.12
CA ASP A 142 0.81 23.80 10.51
C ASP A 142 0.75 22.35 9.95
N PHE A 143 1.88 21.82 9.45
CA PHE A 143 2.02 20.45 8.94
C PHE A 143 2.99 19.62 9.78
#